data_AF-A0A6J6UBA6-F1
#
_entry.id   AF-A0A6J6UBA6-F1
#
_cell.length_a   1.000
_cell.length_b   1.000
_cell.length_c   1.000
_cell.angle_alpha   90.00
_cell.angle_beta   90.00
_cell.angle_gamma   90.00
#
_symmetry.space_group_name_H-M   'P 1'
#
loop_
_entity.id
_entity.type
_entity.pdbx_description
1 polymer ?
#
loop_
_entity_poly.entity_id
_entity_poly.type
_entity_poly.pdbx_seq_one_letter_code
_entity_poly.pdbx_strand_id
1 'polypeptide(L)'
;MVIGGAIGIAAIYIYPPRPKPEIFEAKLKLPRDAAIALLEAIGSESGRAKAPLKNDEIHEYITASRALQPLMADALSELGRLAESVQFNPRGNKVRSRLDADALQLRAMGGIVIQIRGIAGAANLLYDRDLQPSLTADELRKVTALAAEMARVALGAQGEPLGGTNEHRLAEVDEEFHARLRLTADELVGHNEVVSDVLASVSLVGRLDNFRQQLMLFRSTDPSAEMEDS
;
A
#
# COMPACT_ATOMS: atom_id res chain seq x y z
N MET A 1 53.63 14.29 41.44
CA MET A 1 52.45 13.60 40.89
C MET A 1 51.37 14.63 40.58
N VAL A 2 51.38 15.20 39.37
CA VAL A 2 50.23 15.89 38.75
C VAL A 2 50.37 15.66 37.24
N ILE A 3 50.26 14.40 36.83
CA ILE A 3 50.21 14.00 35.41
C ILE A 3 49.04 13.02 35.34
N GLY A 4 47.83 13.57 35.24
CA GLY A 4 46.59 12.78 35.26
C GLY A 4 45.36 13.64 35.03
N GLY A 5 45.49 14.76 34.32
CA GLY A 5 44.42 15.77 34.25
C GLY A 5 44.29 16.45 32.89
N ALA A 6 44.64 15.78 31.78
CA ALA A 6 44.49 16.35 30.45
C ALA A 6 44.13 15.31 29.36
N ILE A 7 43.53 14.18 29.75
CA ILE A 7 42.98 13.18 28.82
C ILE A 7 41.50 13.02 29.18
N GLY A 8 40.68 14.00 28.83
CA GLY A 8 39.27 13.97 29.24
C GLY A 8 38.30 14.87 28.48
N ILE A 9 38.77 15.80 27.64
CA ILE A 9 37.89 16.70 26.88
C ILE A 9 38.44 16.91 25.46
N ALA A 10 38.68 15.80 24.78
CA ALA A 10 38.57 15.76 23.33
C ALA A 10 37.54 14.68 23.01
N ALA A 11 36.36 14.79 23.62
CA ALA A 11 35.17 14.20 23.04
C ALA A 11 35.07 14.84 21.65
N ILE A 12 35.49 14.09 20.64
CA ILE A 12 35.38 14.48 19.24
C ILE A 12 33.92 14.90 19.08
N TYR A 13 33.71 16.20 18.88
CA TYR A 13 32.40 16.75 18.59
C TYR A 13 32.06 16.31 17.16
N ILE A 14 31.81 15.01 16.99
CA ILE A 14 31.32 14.43 15.75
C ILE A 14 29.91 14.97 15.65
N TYR A 15 29.76 16.05 14.87
CA TYR A 15 28.46 16.58 14.53
C TYR A 15 27.60 15.41 14.01
N PRO A 16 26.41 15.17 14.58
CA PRO A 16 25.56 14.09 14.11
C PRO A 16 25.31 14.28 12.62
N PRO A 17 25.33 13.18 11.83
CA PRO A 17 25.07 13.25 10.40
C PRO A 17 23.73 13.94 10.15
N ARG A 18 23.62 14.63 9.00
CA ARG A 18 22.36 15.29 8.63
C ARG A 18 21.25 14.24 8.55
N PRO A 19 20.04 14.52 9.07
CA PRO A 19 18.88 13.66 8.87
C PRO A 19 18.63 13.42 7.37
N LYS A 20 18.29 12.18 7.01
CA LYS A 20 18.16 11.71 5.62
C LYS A 20 16.74 11.22 5.33
N PRO A 21 15.77 12.11 5.06
CA PRO A 21 14.40 11.72 4.74
C PRO A 21 14.31 10.77 3.54
N GLU A 22 15.26 10.86 2.60
CA GLU A 22 15.34 9.99 1.42
C GLU A 22 15.45 8.49 1.74
N ILE A 23 15.99 8.12 2.92
CA ILE A 23 16.07 6.72 3.36
C ILE A 23 14.68 6.20 3.73
N PHE A 24 13.91 6.99 4.48
CA PHE A 24 12.54 6.65 4.83
C PHE A 24 11.67 6.54 3.57
N GLU A 25 11.76 7.52 2.66
CA GLU A 25 11.05 7.50 1.37
C GLU A 25 11.38 6.22 0.57
N ALA A 26 12.66 5.86 0.48
CA ALA A 26 13.08 4.65 -0.21
C ALA A 26 12.48 3.38 0.41
N LYS A 27 12.37 3.32 1.75
CA LYS A 27 11.71 2.19 2.41
C LYS A 27 10.21 2.18 2.21
N LEU A 28 9.55 3.33 2.12
CA LEU A 28 8.11 3.40 1.91
C LEU A 28 7.69 3.06 0.47
N LYS A 29 8.60 3.18 -0.51
CA LYS A 29 8.39 2.71 -1.89
C LYS A 29 8.35 1.18 -2.01
N LEU A 30 9.03 0.45 -1.13
CA LEU A 30 9.05 -1.02 -1.17
C LEU A 30 7.65 -1.66 -0.95
N PRO A 31 6.90 -1.32 0.12
CA PRO A 31 5.55 -1.84 0.29
C PRO A 31 4.60 -1.35 -0.80
N ARG A 32 4.78 -0.13 -1.35
CA ARG A 32 4.01 0.34 -2.52
C ARG A 32 4.19 -0.59 -3.72
N ASP A 33 5.43 -0.82 -4.14
CA ASP A 33 5.74 -1.61 -5.33
C ASP A 33 5.25 -3.05 -5.16
N ALA A 34 5.48 -3.64 -3.98
CA ALA A 34 5.01 -4.99 -3.66
C ALA A 34 3.48 -5.08 -3.60
N ALA A 35 2.79 -4.03 -3.13
CA ALA A 35 1.34 -3.99 -3.06
C ALA A 35 0.69 -3.92 -4.46
N ILE A 36 1.27 -3.12 -5.37
CA ILE A 36 0.84 -3.05 -6.77
C ILE A 36 1.05 -4.41 -7.46
N ALA A 37 2.24 -5.00 -7.31
CA ALA A 37 2.53 -6.31 -7.88
C ALA A 37 1.59 -7.41 -7.34
N LEU A 38 1.20 -7.32 -6.07
CA LEU A 38 0.24 -8.24 -5.47
C LEU A 38 -1.15 -8.12 -6.10
N LEU A 39 -1.65 -6.91 -6.39
CA LEU A 39 -2.93 -6.73 -7.09
C LEU A 39 -2.90 -7.38 -8.48
N GLU A 40 -1.78 -7.23 -9.20
CA GLU A 40 -1.57 -7.85 -10.51
C GLU A 40 -1.50 -9.38 -10.42
N ALA A 41 -0.82 -9.93 -9.40
CA ALA A 41 -0.75 -11.36 -9.14
C ALA A 41 -2.13 -11.94 -8.85
N ILE A 42 -2.95 -11.29 -8.01
CA ILE A 42 -4.33 -11.73 -7.72
C ILE A 42 -5.13 -11.83 -9.01
N GLY A 43 -5.13 -10.79 -9.85
CA GLY A 43 -5.89 -10.81 -11.11
C GLY A 43 -5.38 -11.81 -12.14
N SER A 44 -4.08 -12.13 -12.13
CA SER A 44 -3.47 -13.04 -13.09
C SER A 44 -3.45 -14.50 -12.65
N GLU A 45 -3.58 -14.80 -11.37
CA GLU A 45 -3.42 -16.15 -10.82
C GLU A 45 -4.74 -16.75 -10.28
N SER A 46 -5.61 -15.95 -9.66
CA SER A 46 -6.83 -16.46 -9.01
C SER A 46 -7.73 -17.24 -9.97
N GLY A 47 -8.11 -18.45 -9.57
CA GLY A 47 -9.04 -19.32 -10.31
C GLY A 47 -8.43 -19.98 -11.55
N ARG A 48 -7.09 -19.92 -11.73
CA ARG A 48 -6.40 -20.55 -12.87
C ARG A 48 -5.87 -21.96 -12.59
N ALA A 49 -5.85 -22.37 -11.33
CA ALA A 49 -5.44 -23.71 -10.97
C ALA A 49 -6.38 -24.75 -11.61
N LYS A 50 -5.82 -25.84 -12.14
CA LYS A 50 -6.61 -26.92 -12.78
C LYS A 50 -7.55 -27.64 -11.80
N ALA A 51 -7.23 -27.57 -10.51
CA ALA A 51 -8.03 -28.09 -9.43
C ALA A 51 -7.95 -27.10 -8.24
N PRO A 52 -8.97 -27.05 -7.37
CA PRO A 52 -8.90 -26.28 -6.15
C PRO A 52 -7.69 -26.67 -5.29
N LEU A 53 -7.06 -25.68 -4.67
CA LEU A 53 -5.95 -25.89 -3.74
C LEU A 53 -6.46 -26.53 -2.45
N LYS A 54 -5.72 -27.51 -1.95
CA LYS A 54 -5.99 -28.12 -0.63
C LYS A 54 -5.76 -27.12 0.50
N ASN A 55 -6.44 -27.30 1.63
CA ASN A 55 -6.40 -26.35 2.74
C ASN A 55 -4.99 -26.05 3.30
N ASP A 56 -4.05 -26.96 3.14
CA ASP A 56 -2.64 -26.82 3.53
C ASP A 56 -1.75 -26.18 2.45
N GLU A 57 -2.23 -26.10 1.21
CA GLU A 57 -1.55 -25.44 0.10
C GLU A 57 -1.77 -23.92 0.14
N ILE A 58 -0.67 -23.18 0.07
CA ILE A 58 -0.66 -21.73 0.11
C ILE A 58 -0.38 -21.20 -1.29
N HIS A 59 -1.28 -20.36 -1.82
CA HIS A 59 -1.05 -19.67 -3.08
C HIS A 59 0.14 -18.70 -2.97
N GLU A 60 0.95 -18.57 -4.02
CA GLU A 60 2.14 -17.70 -4.02
C GLU A 60 1.82 -16.25 -3.63
N TYR A 61 0.78 -15.65 -4.21
CA TYR A 61 0.36 -14.30 -3.83
C TYR A 61 -0.09 -14.16 -2.35
N ILE A 62 -0.51 -15.24 -1.67
CA ILE A 62 -0.75 -15.19 -0.21
C ILE A 62 0.56 -15.03 0.54
N THR A 63 1.62 -15.71 0.12
CA THR A 63 2.97 -15.52 0.68
C THR A 63 3.47 -14.10 0.44
N ALA A 64 3.29 -13.56 -0.77
CA ALA A 64 3.60 -12.16 -1.08
C ALA A 64 2.80 -11.18 -0.21
N SER A 65 1.51 -11.45 0.03
CA SER A 65 0.67 -10.62 0.92
C SER A 65 1.18 -10.57 2.36
N ARG A 66 1.75 -11.66 2.86
CA ARG A 66 2.35 -11.72 4.20
C ARG A 66 3.66 -10.95 4.25
N ALA A 67 4.42 -10.93 3.16
CA ALA A 67 5.68 -10.19 3.06
C ALA A 67 5.49 -8.66 3.05
N LEU A 68 4.28 -8.13 2.84
CA LEU A 68 4.02 -6.70 2.99
C LEU A 68 4.19 -6.21 4.44
N GLN A 69 3.93 -7.06 5.44
CA GLN A 69 4.04 -6.68 6.85
C GLN A 69 5.48 -6.29 7.26
N PRO A 70 6.52 -7.12 7.01
CA PRO A 70 7.89 -6.73 7.32
C PRO A 70 8.35 -5.49 6.53
N LEU A 71 7.89 -5.28 5.29
CA LEU A 71 8.20 -4.06 4.53
C LEU A 71 7.64 -2.79 5.21
N MET A 72 6.40 -2.86 5.73
CA MET A 72 5.82 -1.76 6.51
C MET A 72 6.53 -1.54 7.84
N ALA A 73 6.96 -2.61 8.51
CA ALA A 73 7.72 -2.52 9.75
C ALA A 73 9.10 -1.86 9.54
N ASP A 74 9.76 -2.17 8.43
CA ASP A 74 11.02 -1.53 8.03
C ASP A 74 10.83 -0.02 7.80
N ALA A 75 9.77 0.37 7.08
CA ALA A 75 9.46 1.79 6.83
C ALA A 75 9.16 2.54 8.15
N LEU A 76 8.40 1.93 9.07
CA LEU A 76 8.15 2.47 10.40
C LEU A 76 9.45 2.63 11.20
N SER A 77 10.35 1.64 11.14
CA SER A 77 11.63 1.69 11.83
C SER A 77 12.49 2.84 11.32
N GLU A 78 12.54 3.08 10.00
CA GLU A 78 13.28 4.23 9.45
C GLU A 78 12.65 5.57 9.82
N LEU A 79 11.32 5.67 9.88
CA LEU A 79 10.67 6.90 10.37
C LEU A 79 11.06 7.19 11.82
N GLY A 80 11.10 6.16 12.67
CA GLY A 80 11.59 6.27 14.05
C GLY A 80 13.03 6.78 14.11
N ARG A 81 13.94 6.20 13.32
CA ARG A 81 15.34 6.67 13.23
C ARG A 81 15.44 8.10 12.70
N LEU A 82 14.61 8.48 11.73
CA LEU A 82 14.54 9.84 11.22
C LEU A 82 14.12 10.81 12.33
N ALA A 83 13.07 10.48 13.08
CA ALA A 83 12.59 11.29 14.20
C ALA A 83 13.67 11.46 15.29
N GLU A 84 14.34 10.37 15.69
CA GLU A 84 15.47 10.41 16.63
C GLU A 84 16.59 11.32 16.11
N SER A 85 16.96 11.19 14.83
CA SER A 85 18.02 12.00 14.23
C SER A 85 17.70 13.51 14.22
N VAL A 86 16.42 13.88 14.14
CA VAL A 86 15.95 15.26 14.12
C VAL A 86 15.80 15.83 15.53
N GLN A 87 15.50 15.01 16.54
CA GLN A 87 15.37 15.44 17.92
C GLN A 87 16.69 16.02 18.46
N PHE A 88 17.81 15.37 18.14
CA PHE A 88 19.14 15.73 18.67
C PHE A 88 20.00 16.56 17.71
N ASN A 89 19.48 16.95 16.53
CA ASN A 89 20.25 17.69 15.52
C ASN A 89 19.68 19.09 15.25
N PRO A 90 20.40 20.19 15.60
CA PRO A 90 19.96 21.55 15.33
C PRO A 90 19.82 21.88 13.82
N ARG A 91 20.44 21.08 12.93
CA ARG A 91 20.26 21.20 11.47
C ARG A 91 19.00 20.49 10.96
N GLY A 92 18.25 19.84 11.85
CA GLY A 92 17.04 19.08 11.55
C GLY A 92 15.74 19.90 11.47
N ASN A 93 15.76 21.22 11.73
CA ASN A 93 14.53 22.03 11.80
C ASN A 93 13.63 21.92 10.56
N LYS A 94 14.20 21.89 9.35
CA LYS A 94 13.44 21.70 8.10
C LYS A 94 12.85 20.30 7.94
N VAL A 95 13.47 19.29 8.54
CA VAL A 95 12.99 17.90 8.50
C VAL A 95 11.96 17.67 9.59
N ARG A 96 12.06 18.39 10.72
CA ARG A 96 11.10 18.33 11.83
C ARG A 96 9.68 18.68 11.39
N SER A 97 9.52 19.71 10.57
CA SER A 97 8.21 20.10 10.02
C SER A 97 7.61 19.08 9.05
N ARG A 98 8.43 18.14 8.54
CA ARG A 98 7.99 17.12 7.59
C ARG A 98 7.62 15.78 8.26
N LEU A 99 8.14 15.51 9.47
CA LEU A 99 7.92 14.23 10.17
C LEU A 99 6.44 13.87 10.34
N ASP A 100 5.58 14.86 10.62
CA ASP A 100 4.14 14.62 10.78
C ASP A 100 3.50 14.17 9.45
N ALA A 101 3.90 14.78 8.34
CA ALA A 101 3.43 14.37 7.02
C ALA A 101 3.95 12.99 6.60
N ASP A 102 5.24 12.71 6.86
CA ASP A 102 5.83 11.40 6.63
C ASP A 102 5.10 10.30 7.45
N ALA A 103 4.71 10.61 8.70
CA ALA A 103 3.92 9.72 9.55
C ALA A 103 2.50 9.50 9.02
N LEU A 104 1.83 10.56 8.54
CA LEU A 104 0.53 10.44 7.88
C LEU A 104 0.59 9.59 6.61
N GLN A 105 1.62 9.79 5.79
CA GLN A 105 1.85 9.03 4.57
C GLN A 105 2.11 7.54 4.87
N LEU A 106 2.92 7.24 5.88
CA LEU A 106 3.14 5.86 6.36
C LEU A 106 1.83 5.22 6.84
N ARG A 107 1.02 5.97 7.60
CA ARG A 107 -0.29 5.49 8.09
C ARG A 107 -1.25 5.20 6.94
N ALA A 108 -1.33 6.09 5.97
CA ALA A 108 -2.17 5.93 4.78
C ALA A 108 -1.75 4.69 3.97
N MET A 109 -0.43 4.52 3.74
CA MET A 109 0.12 3.32 3.09
C MET A 109 -0.20 2.04 3.88
N GLY A 110 -0.11 2.09 5.22
CA GLY A 110 -0.49 0.97 6.07
C GLY A 110 -1.95 0.56 5.92
N GLY A 111 -2.86 1.53 5.79
CA GLY A 111 -4.28 1.28 5.48
C GLY A 111 -4.47 0.56 4.15
N ILE A 112 -3.80 1.03 3.10
CA ILE A 112 -3.80 0.43 1.76
C ILE A 112 -3.28 -1.03 1.80
N VAL A 113 -2.14 -1.27 2.43
CA VAL A 113 -1.56 -2.61 2.57
C VAL A 113 -2.52 -3.57 3.28
N ILE A 114 -3.24 -3.10 4.32
CA ILE A 114 -4.24 -3.91 5.00
C ILE A 114 -5.39 -4.28 4.06
N GLN A 115 -5.89 -3.35 3.25
CA GLN A 115 -6.97 -3.65 2.29
C GLN A 115 -6.53 -4.67 1.25
N ILE A 116 -5.34 -4.50 0.66
CA ILE A 116 -4.82 -5.41 -0.36
C ILE A 116 -4.61 -6.83 0.21
N ARG A 117 -4.11 -6.95 1.45
CA ARG A 117 -4.03 -8.25 2.13
C ARG A 117 -5.40 -8.88 2.34
N GLY A 118 -6.41 -8.08 2.68
CA GLY A 118 -7.80 -8.52 2.79
C GLY A 118 -8.36 -9.02 1.45
N ILE A 119 -8.06 -8.31 0.35
CA ILE A 119 -8.44 -8.70 -1.02
C ILE A 119 -7.75 -10.01 -1.41
N ALA A 120 -6.44 -10.15 -1.16
CA ALA A 120 -5.70 -11.39 -1.40
C ALA A 120 -6.31 -12.58 -0.66
N GLY A 121 -6.61 -12.42 0.64
CA GLY A 121 -7.26 -13.46 1.44
C GLY A 121 -8.63 -13.87 0.91
N ALA A 122 -9.45 -12.90 0.51
CA ALA A 122 -10.76 -13.14 -0.07
C ALA A 122 -10.66 -13.82 -1.44
N ALA A 123 -9.74 -13.39 -2.30
CA ALA A 123 -9.51 -14.02 -3.60
C ALA A 123 -9.04 -15.48 -3.47
N ASN A 124 -8.09 -15.75 -2.57
CA ASN A 124 -7.62 -17.11 -2.30
C ASN A 124 -8.74 -18.01 -1.78
N LEU A 125 -9.62 -17.48 -0.93
CA LEU A 125 -10.75 -18.25 -0.43
C LEU A 125 -11.75 -18.53 -1.56
N LEU A 126 -12.10 -17.52 -2.35
CA LEU A 126 -13.19 -17.60 -3.32
C LEU A 126 -12.84 -18.34 -4.61
N TYR A 127 -11.61 -18.19 -5.11
CA TYR A 127 -11.26 -18.65 -6.45
C TYR A 127 -10.31 -19.85 -6.45
N ASP A 128 -9.55 -20.03 -5.38
CA ASP A 128 -8.54 -21.08 -5.31
C ASP A 128 -8.93 -22.21 -4.33
N ARG A 129 -10.10 -22.13 -3.69
CA ARG A 129 -10.70 -23.22 -2.90
C ARG A 129 -11.93 -23.77 -3.59
N ASP A 130 -12.50 -24.82 -3.01
CA ASP A 130 -13.70 -25.49 -3.51
C ASP A 130 -14.98 -24.67 -3.22
N LEU A 131 -15.00 -23.45 -3.76
CA LEU A 131 -16.14 -22.53 -3.74
C LEU A 131 -16.51 -22.17 -5.17
N GLN A 132 -17.78 -21.79 -5.36
CA GLN A 132 -18.31 -21.34 -6.65
C GLN A 132 -18.69 -19.87 -6.55
N PRO A 133 -17.73 -18.93 -6.68
CA PRO A 133 -18.02 -17.51 -6.54
C PRO A 133 -18.94 -17.05 -7.67
N SER A 134 -19.95 -16.26 -7.32
CA SER A 134 -20.82 -15.61 -8.30
C SER A 134 -20.07 -14.63 -9.19
N LEU A 135 -18.98 -14.02 -8.68
CA LEU A 135 -18.07 -13.22 -9.48
C LEU A 135 -17.09 -14.16 -10.21
N THR A 136 -17.04 -14.07 -11.53
CA THR A 136 -16.13 -14.93 -12.32
C THR A 136 -14.67 -14.48 -12.18
N ALA A 137 -13.73 -15.41 -12.38
CA ALA A 137 -12.30 -15.11 -12.35
C ALA A 137 -11.90 -14.07 -13.42
N ASP A 138 -12.59 -14.08 -14.58
CA ASP A 138 -12.37 -13.08 -15.64
C ASP A 138 -12.81 -11.68 -15.21
N GLU A 139 -13.93 -11.55 -14.51
CA GLU A 139 -14.38 -10.27 -13.96
C GLU A 139 -13.47 -9.82 -12.82
N LEU A 140 -13.05 -10.73 -11.92
CA LEU A 140 -12.04 -10.40 -10.92
C LEU A 140 -10.77 -9.82 -11.55
N ARG A 141 -10.25 -10.45 -12.62
CA ARG A 141 -9.07 -9.96 -13.34
C ARG A 141 -9.27 -8.54 -13.86
N LYS A 142 -10.41 -8.24 -14.46
CA LYS A 142 -10.72 -6.90 -14.99
C LYS A 142 -10.75 -5.85 -13.88
N VAL A 143 -11.40 -6.16 -12.77
CA VAL A 143 -11.55 -5.24 -11.62
C VAL A 143 -10.21 -5.03 -10.91
N THR A 144 -9.42 -6.08 -10.71
CA THR A 144 -8.09 -5.99 -10.07
C THR A 144 -7.05 -5.31 -10.96
N ALA A 145 -7.16 -5.41 -12.28
CA ALA A 145 -6.32 -4.65 -13.21
C ALA A 145 -6.53 -3.13 -13.07
N LEU A 146 -7.80 -2.69 -12.97
CA LEU A 146 -8.13 -1.28 -12.72
C LEU A 146 -7.67 -0.83 -11.33
N ALA A 147 -7.80 -1.70 -10.32
CA ALA A 147 -7.27 -1.43 -8.98
C ALA A 147 -5.75 -1.22 -8.99
N ALA A 148 -5.01 -2.08 -9.69
CA ALA A 148 -3.55 -1.96 -9.84
C ALA A 148 -3.17 -0.70 -10.62
N GLU A 149 -3.91 -0.38 -11.68
CA GLU A 149 -3.70 0.85 -12.44
C GLU A 149 -3.93 2.10 -11.61
N MET A 150 -5.06 2.17 -10.90
CA MET A 150 -5.34 3.29 -10.00
C MET A 150 -4.26 3.42 -8.93
N ALA A 151 -3.78 2.31 -8.37
CA ALA A 151 -2.70 2.32 -7.40
C ALA A 151 -1.39 2.88 -7.97
N ARG A 152 -1.02 2.50 -9.21
CA ARG A 152 0.15 3.08 -9.91
C ARG A 152 -0.02 4.58 -10.10
N VAL A 153 -1.20 5.03 -10.51
CA VAL A 153 -1.47 6.45 -10.75
C VAL A 153 -1.51 7.25 -9.44
N ALA A 154 -2.07 6.70 -8.35
CA ALA A 154 -2.23 7.40 -7.07
C ALA A 154 -0.98 7.38 -6.19
N LEU A 155 -0.21 6.29 -6.22
CA LEU A 155 0.95 6.07 -5.33
C LEU A 155 2.29 6.28 -6.06
N GLY A 156 2.29 6.37 -7.38
CA GLY A 156 3.47 6.37 -8.24
C GLY A 156 3.85 4.95 -8.68
N ALA A 157 4.49 4.84 -9.85
CA ALA A 157 4.97 3.57 -10.38
C ALA A 157 6.33 3.15 -9.79
N GLN A 158 6.77 1.93 -10.14
CA GLN A 158 8.08 1.44 -9.75
C GLN A 158 9.19 2.39 -10.24
N GLY A 159 10.09 2.76 -9.34
CA GLY A 159 11.16 3.74 -9.63
C GLY A 159 10.73 5.21 -9.53
N GLU A 160 9.44 5.50 -9.46
CA GLU A 160 8.94 6.88 -9.31
C GLU A 160 8.92 7.32 -7.83
N PRO A 161 8.83 8.64 -7.56
CA PRO A 161 8.47 9.17 -6.25
C PRO A 161 7.17 8.55 -5.70
N LEU A 162 7.01 8.64 -4.37
CA LEU A 162 5.77 8.23 -3.73
C LEU A 162 4.75 9.37 -3.89
N GLY A 163 3.53 9.03 -4.28
CA GLY A 163 2.50 10.00 -4.63
C GLY A 163 2.38 10.18 -6.14
N GLY A 164 1.15 10.10 -6.63
CA GLY A 164 0.77 10.28 -8.01
C GLY A 164 0.75 11.74 -8.44
N THR A 165 1.37 12.07 -9.57
CA THR A 165 1.40 13.46 -10.06
C THR A 165 0.28 13.79 -11.06
N ASN A 166 -0.32 12.79 -11.70
CA ASN A 166 -1.32 13.01 -12.76
C ASN A 166 -2.76 12.97 -12.23
N GLU A 167 -3.27 14.13 -11.86
CA GLU A 167 -4.61 14.34 -11.28
C GLU A 167 -5.75 13.98 -12.24
N HIS A 168 -5.60 14.40 -13.50
CA HIS A 168 -6.57 14.08 -14.55
C HIS A 168 -6.65 12.57 -14.78
N ARG A 169 -5.49 11.91 -14.89
CA ARG A 169 -5.47 10.45 -15.08
C ARG A 169 -6.04 9.71 -13.87
N LEU A 170 -5.79 10.20 -12.66
CA LEU A 170 -6.37 9.59 -11.46
C LEU A 170 -7.90 9.65 -11.48
N ALA A 171 -8.46 10.80 -11.85
CA ALA A 171 -9.92 10.97 -11.96
C ALA A 171 -10.52 10.05 -13.03
N GLU A 172 -9.90 9.95 -14.22
CA GLU A 172 -10.34 9.05 -15.28
C GLU A 172 -10.37 7.58 -14.80
N VAL A 173 -9.28 7.12 -14.18
CA VAL A 173 -9.18 5.74 -13.71
C VAL A 173 -10.12 5.48 -12.52
N ASP A 174 -10.35 6.47 -11.65
CA ASP A 174 -11.33 6.38 -10.57
C ASP A 174 -12.75 6.20 -11.12
N GLU A 175 -13.15 7.00 -12.11
CA GLU A 175 -14.45 6.89 -12.77
C GLU A 175 -14.61 5.54 -13.46
N GLU A 176 -13.59 5.08 -14.21
CA GLU A 176 -13.61 3.79 -14.88
C GLU A 176 -13.72 2.63 -13.86
N PHE A 177 -12.92 2.69 -12.80
CA PHE A 177 -12.92 1.66 -11.75
C PHE A 177 -14.25 1.64 -10.99
N HIS A 178 -14.79 2.81 -10.62
CA HIS A 178 -16.09 2.91 -9.95
C HIS A 178 -17.23 2.39 -10.84
N ALA A 179 -17.26 2.78 -12.12
CA ALA A 179 -18.26 2.30 -13.08
C ALA A 179 -18.20 0.78 -13.23
N ARG A 180 -17.00 0.21 -13.33
CA ARG A 180 -16.81 -1.25 -13.39
C ARG A 180 -17.29 -1.94 -12.11
N LEU A 181 -16.92 -1.45 -10.93
CA LEU A 181 -17.35 -2.02 -9.64
C LEU A 181 -18.87 -2.03 -9.52
N ARG A 182 -19.54 -0.96 -9.96
CA ARG A 182 -21.00 -0.85 -9.96
C ARG A 182 -21.63 -1.86 -10.92
N LEU A 183 -21.15 -1.95 -12.15
CA LEU A 183 -21.63 -2.94 -13.12
C LEU A 183 -21.49 -4.36 -12.57
N THR A 184 -20.34 -4.68 -11.98
CA THR A 184 -20.09 -5.98 -11.36
C THR A 184 -21.06 -6.26 -10.20
N ALA A 185 -21.33 -5.27 -9.34
CA ALA A 185 -22.30 -5.41 -8.25
C ALA A 185 -23.73 -5.64 -8.78
N ASP A 186 -24.15 -4.89 -9.80
CA ASP A 186 -25.48 -5.01 -10.41
C ASP A 186 -25.69 -6.38 -11.06
N GLU A 187 -24.67 -6.92 -11.74
CA GLU A 187 -24.68 -8.25 -12.34
C GLU A 187 -24.83 -9.37 -11.30
N LEU A 188 -24.15 -9.24 -10.15
CA LEU A 188 -24.20 -10.20 -9.04
C LEU A 188 -25.60 -10.31 -8.42
N VAL A 189 -26.32 -9.19 -8.31
CA VAL A 189 -27.67 -9.14 -7.72
C VAL A 189 -28.73 -9.73 -8.66
N GLY A 190 -28.52 -9.66 -9.98
CA GLY A 190 -29.53 -10.06 -10.97
C GLY A 190 -29.65 -11.56 -11.28
N HIS A 191 -28.67 -12.40 -10.90
CA HIS A 191 -28.47 -13.71 -11.57
C HIS A 191 -28.30 -14.94 -10.66
N ASN A 192 -28.48 -14.86 -9.33
CA ASN A 192 -28.05 -15.95 -8.45
C ASN A 192 -29.15 -16.50 -7.53
N GLU A 193 -29.31 -17.83 -7.53
CA GLU A 193 -30.26 -18.58 -6.69
C GLU A 193 -29.73 -18.87 -5.26
N VAL A 194 -28.40 -18.80 -5.05
CA VAL A 194 -27.74 -19.11 -3.77
C VAL A 194 -27.16 -17.85 -3.13
N VAL A 195 -27.76 -17.42 -2.01
CA VAL A 195 -27.46 -16.13 -1.35
C VAL A 195 -26.03 -16.06 -0.78
N SER A 196 -25.46 -17.17 -0.30
CA SER A 196 -24.13 -17.16 0.34
C SER A 196 -23.00 -16.78 -0.60
N ASP A 197 -23.04 -17.27 -1.84
CA ASP A 197 -21.97 -17.11 -2.83
C ASP A 197 -21.96 -15.70 -3.41
N VAL A 198 -23.15 -15.10 -3.49
CA VAL A 198 -23.37 -13.70 -3.80
C VAL A 198 -22.79 -12.81 -2.72
N LEU A 199 -23.07 -13.08 -1.44
CA LEU A 199 -22.61 -12.22 -0.34
C LEU A 199 -21.09 -12.15 -0.25
N ALA A 200 -20.39 -13.26 -0.48
CA ALA A 200 -18.93 -13.26 -0.45
C ALA A 200 -18.34 -12.49 -1.65
N SER A 201 -18.93 -12.64 -2.84
CA SER A 201 -18.55 -11.89 -4.04
C SER A 201 -18.80 -10.38 -3.90
N VAL A 202 -19.97 -10.00 -3.36
CA VAL A 202 -20.31 -8.60 -3.05
C VAL A 202 -19.39 -8.02 -1.99
N SER A 203 -19.01 -8.80 -0.97
CA SER A 203 -18.03 -8.36 0.04
C SER A 203 -16.67 -8.06 -0.59
N LEU A 204 -16.21 -8.87 -1.55
CA LEU A 204 -14.97 -8.61 -2.27
C LEU A 204 -15.06 -7.32 -3.11
N VAL A 205 -16.16 -7.11 -3.83
CA VAL A 205 -16.42 -5.86 -4.58
C VAL A 205 -16.43 -4.65 -3.63
N GLY A 206 -17.08 -4.76 -2.47
CA GLY A 206 -17.08 -3.69 -1.46
C GLY A 206 -15.69 -3.38 -0.89
N ARG A 207 -14.81 -4.38 -0.75
CA ARG A 207 -13.41 -4.15 -0.35
C ARG A 207 -12.62 -3.42 -1.44
N LEU A 208 -12.87 -3.73 -2.71
CA LEU A 208 -12.25 -3.05 -3.85
C LEU A 208 -12.72 -1.60 -3.98
N ASP A 209 -14.00 -1.31 -3.70
CA ASP A 209 -14.48 0.08 -3.63
C ASP A 209 -13.91 0.84 -2.43
N ASN A 210 -13.81 0.22 -1.26
CA ASN A 210 -13.14 0.85 -0.11
C ASN A 210 -11.65 1.12 -0.41
N PHE A 211 -10.97 0.21 -1.10
CA PHE A 211 -9.60 0.41 -1.57
C PHE A 211 -9.50 1.60 -2.54
N ARG A 212 -10.40 1.71 -3.52
CA ARG A 212 -10.52 2.87 -4.43
C ARG A 212 -10.63 4.18 -3.66
N GLN A 213 -11.54 4.24 -2.69
CA GLN A 213 -11.73 5.43 -1.85
C GLN A 213 -10.46 5.80 -1.07
N GLN A 214 -9.73 4.81 -0.54
CA GLN A 214 -8.46 5.06 0.15
C GLN A 214 -7.37 5.60 -0.77
N LEU A 215 -7.30 5.16 -2.02
CA LEU A 215 -6.35 5.70 -3.00
C LEU A 215 -6.63 7.18 -3.30
N MET A 216 -7.90 7.58 -3.38
CA MET A 216 -8.28 8.99 -3.54
C MET A 216 -7.86 9.84 -2.32
N LEU A 217 -8.00 9.29 -1.11
CA LEU A 217 -7.60 9.97 0.12
C LEU A 217 -6.09 10.03 0.32
N PHE A 218 -5.32 9.07 -0.20
CA PHE A 218 -3.86 9.06 -0.06
C PHE A 218 -3.22 10.35 -0.58
N ARG A 219 -3.73 10.87 -1.72
CA ARG A 219 -3.24 12.11 -2.34
C ARG A 219 -3.56 13.36 -1.52
N SER A 220 -4.71 13.42 -0.84
CA SER A 220 -5.07 14.57 0.02
C SER A 220 -4.16 14.78 1.23
N THR A 221 -3.24 13.85 1.47
CA THR A 221 -2.25 13.88 2.56
C THR A 221 -0.87 14.36 2.14
N ASP A 222 -0.66 14.73 0.86
CA ASP A 222 0.65 15.22 0.39
C ASP A 222 0.86 16.71 0.74
N PRO A 223 1.73 17.04 1.70
CA PRO A 223 2.02 18.43 2.09
C PRO A 223 2.77 19.22 1.01
N SER A 224 3.31 18.54 -0.01
CA SER A 224 4.07 19.18 -1.10
C SER A 224 3.16 20.04 -1.98
N ALA A 225 1.88 19.68 -2.08
CA ALA A 225 0.88 20.42 -2.85
C ALA A 225 0.54 21.78 -2.25
N GLU A 226 0.68 21.95 -0.93
CA GLU A 226 0.39 23.24 -0.25
C GLU A 226 1.56 24.23 -0.31
N MET A 227 2.78 23.76 -0.64
CA MET A 227 3.97 24.61 -0.71
C MET A 227 4.22 25.26 -2.08
N GLU A 228 3.53 24.84 -3.14
CA GLU A 228 3.67 25.47 -4.47
C GLU A 228 2.77 26.69 -4.67
N ASP A 229 1.81 26.93 -3.77
CA ASP A 229 0.85 28.06 -3.80
C ASP A 229 1.14 29.16 -2.74
N SER A 230 2.30 29.15 -2.07
CA SER A 230 2.69 30.16 -1.05
C SER A 230 3.93 30.97 -1.40
#